data_AF-A0A2E8U6X2-F1
#
_entry.id   AF-A0A2E8U6X2-F1
#
_cell.length_a   1.000
_cell.length_b   1.000
_cell.length_c   1.000
_cell.angle_alpha   90.00
_cell.angle_beta   90.00
_cell.angle_gamma   90.00
#
_symmetry.space_group_name_H-M   'P 1'
#
loop_
_entity.id
_entity.type
_entity.pdbx_description
1 polymer ?
#
loop_
_entity_poly.entity_id
_entity_poly.type
_entity_poly.pdbx_seq_one_letter_code
_entity_poly.pdbx_strand_id
1 'polypeptide(L)'
;MSLAAVQFWAGFSLVVVGFAMHRTGPAFKRHPAGVPVAVLGLALMLLHAEQPVEPELLLIETLLGMGPWLVASAAGVFLVLSGAPTYSKTKPLPLLSGWALMFTAWYLMLASLPELSVSEVLSWLGTIIGAALAIAVFALSIRFTERRTLAEPETTPLTDKERKFVESVLRRHLEVSDEP
;
A
#
# COMPACT_ATOMS: atom_id res chain seq x y z
N MET A 1 24.79 -16.46 10.42
CA MET A 1 23.43 -16.47 9.83
C MET A 1 23.40 -17.59 8.79
N SER A 2 22.35 -18.40 8.75
CA SER A 2 22.21 -19.44 7.73
C SER A 2 22.00 -18.80 6.35
N LEU A 3 22.37 -19.52 5.28
CA LEU A 3 22.14 -19.05 3.91
C LEU A 3 20.65 -18.79 3.63
N ALA A 4 19.77 -19.64 4.17
CA ALA A 4 18.32 -19.48 4.08
C ALA A 4 17.81 -18.20 4.79
N ALA A 5 18.35 -17.86 5.97
CA ALA A 5 17.98 -16.61 6.65
C ALA A 5 18.42 -15.38 5.84
N VAL A 6 19.64 -15.39 5.28
CA VAL A 6 20.11 -14.29 4.42
C VAL A 6 19.22 -14.15 3.18
N GLN A 7 18.82 -15.27 2.57
CA GLN A 7 17.89 -15.29 1.44
C GLN A 7 16.54 -14.66 1.81
N PHE A 8 15.95 -15.06 2.93
CA PHE A 8 14.67 -14.53 3.40
C PHE A 8 14.71 -13.01 3.61
N TRP A 9 15.71 -12.52 4.35
CA TRP A 9 15.85 -11.09 4.64
C TRP A 9 16.23 -10.26 3.40
N ALA A 10 17.00 -10.82 2.48
CA ALA A 10 17.27 -10.19 1.19
C ALA A 10 15.98 -10.11 0.33
N GLY A 11 15.18 -11.18 0.32
CA GLY A 11 13.87 -11.21 -0.32
C GLY A 11 12.94 -10.14 0.24
N PHE A 12 12.82 -10.05 1.57
CA PHE A 12 12.04 -9.01 2.26
C PHE A 12 12.49 -7.60 1.86
N SER A 13 13.80 -7.36 1.86
CA SER A 13 14.37 -6.07 1.44
C SER A 13 13.99 -5.73 0.00
N LEU A 14 14.03 -6.70 -0.91
CA LEU A 14 13.63 -6.52 -2.31
C LEU A 14 12.13 -6.24 -2.46
N VAL A 15 11.26 -6.85 -1.65
CA VAL A 15 9.83 -6.52 -1.63
C VAL A 15 9.62 -5.05 -1.27
N VAL A 16 10.30 -4.57 -0.23
CA VAL A 16 10.21 -3.17 0.21
C VAL A 16 10.71 -2.22 -0.89
N VAL A 17 11.85 -2.53 -1.52
CA VAL A 17 12.40 -1.73 -2.62
C VAL A 17 11.44 -1.72 -3.82
N GLY A 18 10.90 -2.87 -4.22
CA GLY A 18 9.95 -2.97 -5.32
C GLY A 18 8.69 -2.13 -5.07
N PHE A 19 8.17 -2.16 -3.86
CA PHE A 19 7.02 -1.32 -3.47
C PHE A 19 7.36 0.17 -3.48
N ALA A 20 8.54 0.56 -2.98
CA ALA A 20 9.00 1.94 -3.00
C ALA A 20 9.17 2.47 -4.43
N MET A 21 9.72 1.66 -5.34
CA MET A 21 9.86 2.00 -6.76
C MET A 21 8.50 2.15 -7.46
N HIS A 22 7.53 1.31 -7.09
CA HIS A 22 6.17 1.36 -7.65
C HIS A 22 5.35 2.55 -7.10
N ARG A 23 5.57 2.95 -5.85
CA ARG A 23 4.82 4.01 -5.16
C ARG A 23 5.52 5.37 -5.20
N THR A 24 6.19 5.69 -6.30
CA THR A 24 6.68 7.04 -6.58
C THR A 24 5.50 8.00 -6.76
N GLY A 25 5.58 9.19 -6.15
CA GLY A 25 4.46 10.14 -6.05
C GLY A 25 3.95 10.63 -7.43
N PRO A 26 2.82 11.35 -7.49
CA PRO A 26 2.17 11.75 -8.75
C PRO A 26 3.08 12.52 -9.73
N ALA A 27 4.11 13.20 -9.20
CA ALA A 27 5.09 13.95 -9.97
C ALA A 27 6.19 13.09 -10.61
N PHE A 28 6.25 11.79 -10.31
CA PHE A 28 7.30 10.88 -10.76
C PHE A 28 6.72 9.75 -11.60
N LYS A 29 7.41 9.39 -12.68
CA LYS A 29 7.06 8.21 -13.47
C LYS A 29 7.36 6.95 -12.67
N ARG A 30 6.35 6.09 -12.52
CA ARG A 30 6.50 4.79 -11.86
C ARG A 30 7.53 3.95 -12.61
N HIS A 31 8.48 3.38 -11.89
CA HIS A 31 9.52 2.57 -12.51
C HIS A 31 8.93 1.21 -12.95
N PRO A 32 9.10 0.78 -14.21
CA PRO A 32 8.48 -0.44 -14.73
C PRO A 32 8.96 -1.71 -14.02
N ALA A 33 10.17 -1.68 -13.45
CA ALA A 33 10.72 -2.81 -12.68
C ALA A 33 10.19 -2.93 -11.24
N GLY A 34 9.39 -1.98 -10.73
CA GLY A 34 8.92 -2.04 -9.33
C GLY A 34 8.14 -3.31 -9.01
N VAL A 35 7.20 -3.69 -9.88
CA VAL A 35 6.41 -4.93 -9.73
C VAL A 35 7.30 -6.18 -9.89
N PRO A 36 8.11 -6.34 -10.96
CA PRO A 36 9.04 -7.47 -11.08
C PRO A 36 9.97 -7.65 -9.87
N VAL A 37 10.52 -6.55 -9.33
CA VAL A 37 11.41 -6.59 -8.15
C VAL A 37 10.65 -7.05 -6.90
N ALA A 38 9.42 -6.57 -6.69
CA ALA A 38 8.60 -7.04 -5.58
C ALA A 38 8.25 -8.52 -5.68
N VAL A 39 7.91 -9.01 -6.89
CA VAL A 39 7.62 -10.42 -7.15
C VAL A 39 8.86 -11.29 -6.95
N LEU A 40 10.03 -10.84 -7.41
CA LEU A 40 11.31 -11.50 -7.16
C LEU A 40 11.61 -11.60 -5.66
N GLY A 41 11.39 -10.52 -4.91
CA GLY A 41 11.54 -10.51 -3.45
C GLY A 41 10.64 -11.53 -2.76
N LEU A 42 9.36 -11.60 -3.15
CA LEU A 42 8.43 -12.61 -2.64
C LEU A 42 8.85 -14.04 -3.00
N ALA A 43 9.33 -14.26 -4.23
CA ALA A 43 9.83 -15.56 -4.65
C ALA A 43 11.02 -16.01 -3.79
N LEU A 44 11.97 -15.10 -3.52
CA LEU A 44 13.10 -15.38 -2.63
C LEU A 44 12.69 -15.68 -1.19
N MET A 45 11.63 -15.04 -0.69
CA MET A 45 11.08 -15.30 0.65
C MET A 45 10.30 -16.62 0.76
N LEU A 46 9.80 -17.18 -0.35
CA LEU A 46 8.95 -18.38 -0.31
C LEU A 46 9.69 -19.62 -0.80
N LEU A 47 10.56 -19.48 -1.79
CA LEU A 47 11.25 -20.59 -2.46
C LEU A 47 12.65 -20.76 -1.86
N HIS A 48 12.78 -21.62 -0.86
CA HIS A 48 14.07 -21.93 -0.26
C HIS A 48 14.57 -23.31 -0.67
N ALA A 49 15.88 -23.43 -0.94
CA ALA A 49 16.53 -24.71 -1.21
C ALA A 49 16.72 -25.54 0.07
N GLU A 50 16.91 -24.88 1.20
CA GLU A 50 17.01 -25.49 2.53
C GLU A 50 15.96 -24.86 3.45
N GLN A 51 15.34 -25.66 4.32
CA GLN A 51 14.38 -25.12 5.28
C GLN A 51 15.10 -24.17 6.25
N PRO A 52 14.66 -22.92 6.38
CA PRO A 52 15.24 -22.01 7.34
C PRO A 52 14.96 -22.49 8.77
N VAL A 53 15.87 -22.15 9.68
CA VAL A 53 15.70 -22.39 11.12
C VAL A 53 14.79 -21.29 11.69
N GLU A 54 14.22 -21.50 12.88
CA GLU A 54 13.50 -20.42 13.57
C GLU A 54 14.41 -19.20 13.82
N PRO A 55 13.91 -17.95 13.68
CA PRO A 55 12.51 -17.55 13.58
C PRO A 55 11.92 -17.44 12.15
N GLU A 56 12.72 -17.54 11.10
CA GLU A 56 12.24 -17.31 9.72
C GLU A 56 11.21 -18.36 9.27
N LEU A 57 11.34 -19.59 9.77
CA LEU A 57 10.37 -20.65 9.49
C LEU A 57 8.95 -20.25 9.91
N LEU A 58 8.78 -19.70 11.13
CA LEU A 58 7.50 -19.23 11.64
C LEU A 58 6.92 -18.11 10.77
N LEU A 59 7.77 -17.20 10.27
CA LEU A 59 7.35 -16.13 9.38
C LEU A 59 6.84 -16.67 8.04
N ILE A 60 7.51 -17.69 7.48
CA ILE A 60 7.11 -18.31 6.21
C ILE A 60 5.80 -19.09 6.39
N GLU A 61 5.67 -19.89 7.46
CA GLU A 61 4.43 -20.60 7.77
C GLU A 61 3.26 -19.65 7.96
N THR A 62 3.48 -18.55 8.69
CA THR A 62 2.49 -17.49 8.87
C THR A 62 2.12 -16.85 7.53
N LEU A 63 3.10 -16.53 6.68
CA LEU A 63 2.87 -15.92 5.37
C LEU A 63 2.08 -16.85 4.43
N LEU A 64 2.40 -18.15 4.43
CA LEU A 64 1.69 -19.17 3.67
C LEU A 64 0.27 -19.37 4.20
N GLY A 65 0.09 -19.38 5.52
CA GLY A 65 -1.23 -19.44 6.16
C GLY A 65 -2.10 -18.21 5.86
N MET A 66 -1.48 -17.04 5.69
CA MET A 66 -2.19 -15.81 5.32
C MET A 66 -2.50 -15.68 3.82
N GLY A 67 -1.73 -16.36 2.97
CA GLY A 67 -1.81 -16.25 1.51
C GLY A 67 -3.22 -16.37 0.92
N PRO A 68 -4.01 -17.42 1.26
CA PRO A 68 -5.33 -17.63 0.67
C PRO A 68 -6.30 -16.46 0.89
N TRP A 69 -6.37 -15.92 2.10
CA TRP A 69 -7.27 -14.79 2.40
C TRP A 69 -6.69 -13.45 1.94
N LEU A 70 -5.36 -13.30 1.90
CA LEU A 70 -4.70 -12.11 1.33
C LEU A 70 -4.96 -11.98 -0.17
N VAL A 71 -4.84 -13.08 -0.93
CA VAL A 71 -5.10 -13.06 -2.38
C VAL A 71 -6.57 -12.76 -2.66
N ALA A 72 -7.48 -13.41 -1.94
CA ALA A 72 -8.92 -13.16 -2.07
C ALA A 72 -9.28 -11.71 -1.73
N SER A 73 -8.71 -11.15 -0.66
CA SER A 73 -8.96 -9.75 -0.28
C SER A 73 -8.38 -8.75 -1.26
N ALA A 74 -7.15 -8.96 -1.75
CA ALA A 74 -6.53 -8.09 -2.75
C ALA A 74 -7.34 -8.08 -4.07
N ALA A 75 -7.78 -9.25 -4.55
CA ALA A 75 -8.64 -9.36 -5.72
C ALA A 75 -10.01 -8.71 -5.49
N GLY A 76 -10.60 -8.92 -4.30
CA GLY A 76 -11.85 -8.28 -3.89
C GLY A 76 -11.77 -6.76 -3.91
N VAL A 77 -10.75 -6.18 -3.28
CA VAL A 77 -10.50 -4.73 -3.26
C VAL A 77 -10.31 -4.20 -4.67
N PHE A 78 -9.50 -4.86 -5.51
CA PHE A 78 -9.30 -4.44 -6.89
C PHE A 78 -10.62 -4.38 -7.67
N LEU A 79 -11.46 -5.41 -7.54
CA LEU A 79 -12.77 -5.46 -8.20
C LEU A 79 -13.74 -4.41 -7.67
N VAL A 80 -13.82 -4.21 -6.35
CA VAL A 80 -14.65 -3.16 -5.74
C VAL A 80 -14.23 -1.79 -6.24
N LEU A 81 -12.92 -1.47 -6.25
CA LEU A 81 -12.40 -0.20 -6.73
C LEU A 81 -12.64 0.00 -8.23
N SER A 82 -12.50 -1.07 -9.03
CA SER A 82 -12.75 -1.02 -10.47
C SER A 82 -14.23 -0.81 -10.84
N GLY A 83 -15.15 -1.27 -9.97
CA GLY A 83 -16.60 -1.13 -10.15
C GLY A 83 -17.19 0.14 -9.52
N ALA A 84 -16.45 0.81 -8.64
CA ALA A 84 -16.88 1.98 -7.90
C ALA A 84 -17.05 3.23 -8.79
N PRO A 85 -17.99 4.13 -8.46
CA PRO A 85 -18.26 5.36 -9.24
C PRO A 85 -17.16 6.42 -9.16
N THR A 86 -16.07 6.19 -8.41
CA THR A 86 -15.10 7.24 -8.04
C THR A 86 -14.37 7.83 -9.25
N TYR A 87 -14.12 7.03 -10.28
CA TYR A 87 -13.39 7.46 -11.49
C TYR A 87 -14.07 7.02 -12.81
N SER A 88 -15.20 6.31 -12.76
CA SER A 88 -15.90 5.83 -13.96
C SER A 88 -17.40 5.55 -13.70
N LYS A 89 -18.17 5.25 -14.76
CA LYS A 89 -19.55 4.78 -14.61
C LYS A 89 -19.59 3.50 -13.77
N THR A 90 -20.55 3.42 -12.86
CA THR A 90 -20.73 2.23 -12.00
C THR A 90 -20.87 0.97 -12.82
N LYS A 91 -20.06 -0.04 -12.49
CA LYS A 91 -20.15 -1.38 -13.10
C LYS A 91 -20.63 -2.35 -12.01
N PRO A 92 -21.90 -2.77 -12.02
CA PRO A 92 -22.48 -3.54 -10.91
C PRO A 92 -21.89 -4.96 -10.81
N LEU A 93 -21.53 -5.57 -11.93
CA LEU A 93 -20.93 -6.91 -11.97
C LEU A 93 -19.60 -6.99 -11.19
N PRO A 94 -18.55 -6.19 -11.51
CA PRO A 94 -17.30 -6.22 -10.76
C PRO A 94 -17.49 -5.83 -9.30
N LEU A 95 -18.43 -4.93 -9.00
CA LEU A 95 -18.74 -4.52 -7.64
C LEU A 95 -19.28 -5.70 -6.80
N LEU A 96 -20.26 -6.44 -7.32
CA LEU A 96 -20.83 -7.62 -6.66
C LEU A 96 -19.79 -8.72 -6.48
N SER A 97 -18.99 -9.01 -7.52
CA SER A 97 -17.93 -10.02 -7.42
C SER A 97 -16.83 -9.62 -6.43
N GLY A 98 -16.51 -8.33 -6.35
CA GLY A 98 -15.53 -7.82 -5.41
C GLY A 98 -15.98 -8.00 -3.96
N TRP A 99 -17.25 -7.68 -3.67
CA TRP A 99 -17.84 -7.93 -2.35
C TRP A 99 -17.93 -9.42 -2.01
N ALA A 100 -18.31 -10.27 -2.98
CA ALA A 100 -18.32 -11.72 -2.77
C ALA A 100 -16.92 -12.23 -2.37
N LEU A 101 -15.87 -11.80 -3.07
CA LEU A 101 -14.48 -12.14 -2.73
C LEU A 101 -14.04 -11.60 -1.36
N MET A 102 -14.51 -10.43 -0.95
CA MET A 102 -14.25 -9.90 0.41
C MET A 102 -14.87 -10.80 1.49
N PHE A 103 -16.10 -11.27 1.29
CA PHE A 103 -16.71 -12.24 2.21
C PHE A 103 -15.99 -13.59 2.19
N THR A 104 -15.55 -14.06 1.02
CA THR A 104 -14.74 -15.28 0.92
C THR A 104 -13.40 -15.12 1.65
N ALA A 105 -12.73 -13.97 1.52
CA ALA A 105 -11.50 -13.69 2.25
C ALA A 105 -11.70 -13.73 3.76
N TRP A 106 -12.79 -13.11 4.25
CA TRP A 106 -13.16 -13.17 5.67
C TRP A 106 -13.44 -14.59 6.15
N TYR A 107 -14.17 -15.38 5.34
CA TYR A 107 -14.43 -16.78 5.66
C TYR A 107 -13.13 -17.58 5.74
N LEU A 108 -12.23 -17.44 4.77
CA LEU A 108 -10.93 -18.12 4.78
C LEU A 108 -10.07 -17.70 5.97
N MET A 109 -10.07 -16.42 6.32
CA MET A 109 -9.38 -15.91 7.51
C MET A 109 -9.94 -16.55 8.77
N LEU A 110 -11.27 -16.54 8.96
CA LEU A 110 -11.93 -17.13 10.12
C LEU A 110 -11.70 -18.66 10.21
N ALA A 111 -11.72 -19.36 9.08
CA ALA A 111 -11.47 -20.80 9.01
C ALA A 111 -10.02 -21.17 9.34
N SER A 112 -9.08 -20.23 9.20
CA SER A 112 -7.66 -20.43 9.54
C SER A 112 -7.34 -20.17 11.01
N LEU A 113 -8.30 -19.66 11.80
CA LEU A 113 -8.08 -19.39 13.22
C LEU A 113 -8.22 -20.68 14.04
N PRO A 114 -7.32 -20.92 15.02
CA PRO A 114 -7.50 -21.98 16.00
C PRO A 114 -8.75 -21.71 16.85
N GLU A 115 -9.22 -22.71 17.61
CA GLU A 115 -10.32 -22.51 18.56
C GLU A 115 -9.99 -21.36 19.52
N LEU A 116 -10.64 -20.22 19.31
CA LEU A 116 -10.35 -19.00 20.03
C LEU A 116 -10.83 -19.10 21.47
N SER A 117 -9.89 -18.97 22.41
CA SER A 117 -10.23 -18.77 23.81
C SER A 117 -10.78 -17.35 24.04
N VAL A 118 -11.66 -17.18 25.03
CA VAL A 118 -12.23 -15.86 25.38
C VAL A 118 -11.12 -14.84 25.72
N SER A 119 -10.02 -15.31 26.32
CA SER A 119 -8.84 -14.50 26.62
C SER A 119 -8.12 -13.99 25.36
N GLU A 120 -7.99 -14.82 24.33
CA GLU A 120 -7.37 -14.41 23.07
C GLU A 120 -8.24 -13.40 22.35
N VAL A 121 -9.56 -13.60 22.31
CA VAL A 121 -10.50 -12.62 21.72
C VAL A 121 -10.39 -11.27 22.43
N LEU A 122 -10.32 -11.27 23.77
CA LEU A 122 -10.15 -10.04 24.54
C LEU A 122 -8.81 -9.36 24.25
N SER A 123 -7.74 -10.14 24.12
CA SER A 123 -6.41 -9.65 23.75
C SER A 123 -6.41 -8.99 22.38
N TRP A 124 -7.01 -9.64 21.38
CA TRP A 124 -7.10 -9.12 20.01
C TRP A 124 -7.92 -7.83 19.95
N LEU A 125 -9.05 -7.77 20.66
CA LEU A 125 -9.84 -6.54 20.81
C LEU A 125 -9.02 -5.42 21.45
N GLY A 126 -8.25 -5.75 22.49
CA GLY A 126 -7.31 -4.83 23.12
C GLY A 126 -6.27 -4.29 22.13
N THR A 127 -5.71 -5.15 21.27
CA THR A 127 -4.76 -4.75 20.22
C THR A 127 -5.40 -3.81 19.21
N ILE A 128 -6.63 -4.09 18.75
CA ILE A 128 -7.36 -3.23 17.81
C ILE A 128 -7.62 -1.86 18.42
N ILE A 129 -8.06 -1.81 19.68
CA ILE A 129 -8.28 -0.56 20.41
C ILE A 129 -6.97 0.21 20.56
N GLY A 130 -5.88 -0.47 20.93
CA GLY A 130 -4.55 0.12 21.06
C GLY A 130 -4.05 0.72 19.73
N ALA A 131 -4.22 0.00 18.62
CA ALA A 131 -3.86 0.48 17.29
C ALA A 131 -4.70 1.70 16.88
N ALA A 132 -6.02 1.66 17.12
CA ALA A 132 -6.91 2.79 16.85
C ALA A 132 -6.53 4.02 17.69
N LEU A 133 -6.20 3.83 18.96
CA LEU A 133 -5.73 4.89 19.86
C LEU A 133 -4.41 5.48 19.35
N ALA A 134 -3.45 4.66 18.93
CA ALA A 134 -2.17 5.12 18.39
C ALA A 134 -2.36 5.98 17.13
N ILE A 135 -3.24 5.55 16.21
CA ILE A 135 -3.61 6.32 15.02
C ILE A 135 -4.28 7.65 15.42
N ALA A 136 -5.18 7.63 16.39
CA ALA A 136 -5.85 8.83 16.88
C ALA A 136 -4.86 9.82 17.50
N VAL A 137 -3.93 9.35 18.33
CA VAL A 137 -2.86 10.17 18.92
C VAL A 137 -1.98 10.76 17.83
N PHE A 138 -1.56 9.95 16.85
CA PHE A 138 -0.76 10.43 15.72
C PHE A 138 -1.49 11.51 14.92
N ALA A 139 -2.76 11.30 14.59
CA ALA A 139 -3.59 12.29 13.90
C ALA A 139 -3.77 13.57 14.74
N LEU A 140 -3.94 13.45 16.05
CA LEU A 140 -3.99 14.59 16.97
C LEU A 140 -2.67 15.34 17.01
N SER A 141 -1.53 14.63 17.01
CA SER A 141 -0.20 15.24 16.94
C SER A 141 0.01 16.01 15.64
N ILE A 142 -0.34 15.43 14.49
CA ILE A 142 -0.30 16.15 13.20
C ILE A 142 -1.14 17.42 13.29
N ARG A 143 -2.40 17.28 13.73
CA ARG A 143 -3.33 18.42 13.81
C ARG A 143 -2.86 19.49 14.81
N PHE A 144 -2.23 19.08 15.90
CA PHE A 144 -1.64 20.01 16.87
C PHE A 144 -0.46 20.77 16.27
N THR A 145 0.42 20.07 15.56
CA THR A 145 1.55 20.68 14.85
C THR A 145 1.06 21.63 13.77
N GLU A 146 0.14 21.21 12.89
CA GLU A 146 -0.43 22.07 11.84
C GLU A 146 -1.06 23.35 12.41
N ARG A 147 -1.78 23.26 13.54
CA ARG A 147 -2.35 24.44 14.20
C ARG A 147 -1.32 25.40 14.78
N ARG A 148 -0.11 24.90 15.10
CA ARG A 148 0.98 25.67 15.71
C ARG A 148 1.97 26.17 14.67
N THR A 149 2.07 25.51 13.53
CA THR A 149 2.84 25.98 12.38
C THR A 149 2.17 27.24 11.85
N LEU A 150 2.92 28.35 11.86
CA LEU A 150 2.49 29.59 11.20
C LEU A 150 2.17 29.24 9.74
N ALA A 151 0.98 29.60 9.27
CA ALA A 151 0.64 29.47 7.87
C ALA A 151 1.75 30.17 7.06
N GLU A 152 2.33 29.46 6.10
CA GLU A 152 3.25 30.05 5.12
C GLU A 152 2.55 31.32 4.60
N PRO A 153 3.19 32.51 4.68
CA PRO A 153 2.56 33.73 4.18
C PRO A 153 2.14 33.46 2.74
N GLU A 154 0.89 33.81 2.40
CA GLU A 154 0.39 33.68 1.03
C GLU A 154 1.46 34.26 0.11
N THR A 155 1.95 33.43 -0.82
CA THR A 155 2.95 33.85 -1.79
C THR A 155 2.44 35.10 -2.45
N THR A 156 3.24 36.18 -2.41
CA THR A 156 2.86 37.44 -3.04
C THR A 156 2.43 37.18 -4.48
N PRO A 157 1.35 37.82 -4.97
CA PRO A 157 0.91 37.64 -6.35
C PRO A 157 2.08 37.90 -7.30
N LEU A 158 2.13 37.15 -8.40
CA LEU A 158 3.21 37.28 -9.39
C LEU A 158 3.37 38.75 -9.76
N THR A 159 4.60 39.25 -9.65
CA THR A 159 4.92 40.57 -10.18
C THR A 159 4.72 40.58 -11.70
N ASP A 160 4.48 41.76 -12.29
CA ASP A 160 4.24 41.89 -13.74
C ASP A 160 5.35 41.27 -14.60
N LYS A 161 6.59 41.26 -14.10
CA LYS A 161 7.73 40.63 -14.76
C LYS A 161 7.63 39.11 -14.73
N GLU A 162 7.34 38.53 -13.57
CA GLU A 162 7.18 37.08 -13.40
C GLU A 162 5.95 36.58 -14.18
N ARG A 163 4.87 37.35 -14.19
CA ARG A 163 3.66 37.05 -14.96
C ARG A 163 3.96 36.98 -16.44
N LYS A 164 4.63 37.99 -17.00
CA LYS A 164 5.04 38.00 -18.43
C LYS A 164 6.01 36.85 -18.75
N PHE A 165 6.91 36.53 -17.82
CA PHE A 165 7.84 35.41 -18.00
C PHE A 165 7.08 34.07 -18.02
N VAL A 166 6.22 33.81 -17.04
CA VAL A 166 5.40 32.59 -16.97
C VAL A 166 4.47 32.48 -18.18
N GLU A 167 3.84 33.58 -18.59
CA GLU A 167 3.01 33.66 -19.80
C GLU A 167 3.81 33.31 -21.06
N SER A 168 5.04 33.82 -21.19
CA SER A 168 5.92 33.49 -22.32
C SER A 168 6.34 32.01 -22.33
N VAL A 169 6.60 31.43 -21.16
CA VAL A 169 6.99 30.02 -21.02
C VAL A 169 5.81 29.10 -21.32
N LEU A 170 4.64 29.39 -20.76
CA LEU A 170 3.41 28.64 -21.02
C LEU A 170 3.03 28.69 -22.49
N ARG A 171 3.08 29.87 -23.10
CA ARG A 171 2.78 30.06 -24.52
C ARG A 171 3.73 29.28 -25.41
N ARG A 172 5.03 29.31 -25.12
CA ARG A 172 6.03 28.51 -25.85
C ARG A 172 5.78 27.00 -25.73
N HIS A 173 5.36 26.49 -24.57
CA HIS A 173 5.12 25.06 -24.40
C HIS A 173 3.77 24.59 -24.95
N LEU A 174 2.74 25.45 -24.91
CA LEU A 174 1.42 25.16 -25.46
C LEU A 174 1.39 25.27 -26.99
N GLU A 175 2.09 26.23 -27.58
CA GLU A 175 2.22 26.34 -29.04
C GLU A 175 3.04 25.17 -29.64
N VAL A 176 3.98 24.61 -28.88
CA VAL A 176 4.75 23.41 -29.28
C VAL A 176 3.92 22.12 -29.22
N SER A 177 2.81 22.09 -28.48
CA SER A 177 1.89 20.93 -28.44
C SER A 177 0.83 20.93 -29.54
N ASP A 178 0.72 22.01 -30.34
CA ASP A 178 -0.25 22.16 -31.43
C ASP A 178 0.33 21.89 -32.83
N GLU A 179 1.62 21.53 -32.95
CA GLU A 179 2.17 20.96 -34.18
C GLU A 179 2.04 19.41 -34.19
N PRO A 180 1.43 18.81 -35.23
CA PRO A 180 1.15 17.37 -35.31
C PRO A 180 2.40 16.48 -35.47
#